data_AF-A0AAV2KCC3-F1
#
_entry.id   AF-A0AAV2KCC3-F1
#
_cell.length_a   1.000
_cell.length_b   1.000
_cell.length_c   1.000
_cell.angle_alpha   90.00
_cell.angle_beta   90.00
_cell.angle_gamma   90.00
#
_symmetry.space_group_name_H-M   'P 1'
#
loop_
_entity.id
_entity.type
_entity.pdbx_description
1 polymer ?
#
loop_
_entity_poly.entity_id
_entity_poly.type
_entity_poly.pdbx_seq_one_letter_code
_entity_poly.pdbx_strand_id
1 'polypeptide(L)'
;MWRPQVDFAFIVWQSFPERIVGYPARSHYWDSSRSRWGYTSKWTNDYSMVLTGAAFYHRFYHYLFTQYVPVNLLQTVDRMANCEDILMNFLVSAVTKQPPIKVTQKKQYKETMMAQLLVIDGLTAAAR
;
A
#
# COMPACT_ATOMS: atom_id res chain seq x y z
N MET A 1 -9.25 -2.04 -16.43
CA MET A 1 -9.34 -3.32 -15.69
C MET A 1 -8.69 -3.15 -14.31
N TRP A 2 -9.26 -2.29 -13.44
CA TRP A 2 -8.78 -2.06 -12.05
C TRP A 2 -9.92 -2.11 -11.02
N ARG A 3 -11.18 -2.18 -11.47
CA ARG A 3 -12.36 -2.07 -10.61
C ARG A 3 -12.32 -3.06 -9.44
N PRO A 4 -12.02 -4.37 -9.64
CA PRO A 4 -12.01 -5.32 -8.52
C PRO A 4 -10.98 -5.02 -7.42
N GLN A 5 -9.82 -4.46 -7.79
CA GLN A 5 -8.79 -4.07 -6.85
C GLN A 5 -9.23 -2.83 -6.05
N VAL A 6 -9.70 -1.80 -6.76
CA VAL A 6 -10.20 -0.57 -6.14
C VAL A 6 -11.35 -0.87 -5.18
N ASP A 7 -12.34 -1.68 -5.61
CA ASP A 7 -13.50 -2.06 -4.79
C ASP A 7 -13.07 -2.84 -3.54
N PHE A 8 -12.14 -3.78 -3.67
CA PHE A 8 -11.64 -4.54 -2.53
C PHE A 8 -10.90 -3.65 -1.53
N ALA A 9 -9.97 -2.81 -2.00
CA ALA A 9 -9.24 -1.90 -1.13
C ALA A 9 -10.17 -0.89 -0.45
N PHE A 10 -11.23 -0.44 -1.13
CA PHE A 10 -12.24 0.42 -0.56
C PHE A 10 -13.04 -0.29 0.55
N ILE A 11 -13.49 -1.54 0.32
CA ILE A 11 -14.18 -2.34 1.34
C ILE A 11 -13.29 -2.54 2.57
N VAL A 12 -12.00 -2.83 2.38
CA VAL A 12 -11.05 -2.93 3.49
C VAL A 12 -10.93 -1.60 4.23
N TRP A 13 -10.81 -0.48 3.50
CA TRP A 13 -10.76 0.85 4.10
C TRP A 13 -12.03 1.20 4.89
N GLN A 14 -13.22 0.79 4.44
CA GLN A 14 -14.47 1.01 5.18
C GLN A 14 -14.46 0.34 6.57
N SER A 15 -13.74 -0.77 6.73
CA SER A 15 -13.55 -1.44 8.03
C SER A 15 -12.47 -0.80 8.91
N PHE A 16 -11.59 0.02 8.33
CA PHE A 16 -10.47 0.67 9.02
C PHE A 16 -10.28 2.13 8.53
N PRO A 17 -11.32 2.99 8.64
CA PRO A 17 -11.35 4.30 8.00
C PRO A 17 -10.25 5.25 8.50
N GLU A 18 -9.75 5.03 9.71
CA GLU A 18 -8.66 5.77 10.34
C GLU A 18 -7.27 5.43 9.78
N ARG A 19 -7.12 4.35 9.02
CA ARG A 19 -5.81 3.87 8.54
C ARG A 19 -5.62 4.15 7.05
N ILE A 20 -4.37 4.28 6.61
CA ILE A 20 -4.02 4.26 5.18
C ILE A 20 -4.11 2.82 4.70
N VAL A 21 -4.92 2.55 3.69
CA VAL A 21 -5.12 1.21 3.10
C VAL A 21 -4.75 1.24 1.62
N GLY A 22 -3.77 0.43 1.19
CA GLY A 22 -3.32 0.49 -0.20
C GLY A 22 -2.33 -0.59 -0.61
N TYR A 23 -1.87 -0.53 -1.85
CA TYR A 23 -1.09 -1.62 -2.47
C TYR A 23 0.43 -1.48 -2.32
N PRO A 24 1.06 -0.36 -2.74
CA PRO A 24 2.51 -0.29 -2.76
C PRO A 24 3.01 -0.01 -1.34
N ALA A 25 3.68 -0.99 -0.74
CA ALA A 25 4.26 -0.85 0.58
C ALA A 25 5.76 -0.53 0.51
N ARG A 26 6.24 0.19 1.53
CA ARG A 26 7.64 0.55 1.75
C ARG A 26 7.97 0.40 3.23
N SER A 27 9.27 0.40 3.52
CA SER A 27 9.74 0.36 4.90
C SER A 27 10.84 1.37 5.17
N HIS A 28 10.96 1.76 6.43
CA HIS A 28 12.13 2.44 6.95
C HIS A 28 12.92 1.47 7.84
N TYR A 29 14.22 1.71 7.98
CA TYR A 29 15.08 0.92 8.84
C TYR A 29 16.18 1.79 9.42
N TRP A 30 16.69 1.44 10.60
CA TRP A 30 17.85 2.10 11.16
C TRP A 30 19.12 1.53 10.55
N ASP A 31 19.93 2.38 9.92
CA ASP A 31 21.26 2.01 9.44
C ASP A 31 22.30 2.39 10.51
N SER A 32 22.69 1.41 11.33
CA SER A 32 23.69 1.60 12.39
C SER A 32 25.05 2.04 11.85
N SER A 33 25.42 1.65 10.63
CA SER A 33 26.72 2.03 10.05
C SER A 33 26.80 3.51 9.69
N ARG A 34 25.65 4.10 9.34
CA ARG A 34 25.52 5.51 8.95
C ARG A 34 24.86 6.37 10.01
N SER A 35 24.48 5.77 11.14
CA SER A 35 23.71 6.38 12.23
C SER A 35 22.54 7.22 11.73
N ARG A 36 21.75 6.67 10.79
CA ARG A 36 20.60 7.37 10.20
C ARG A 36 19.49 6.41 9.81
N TRP A 37 18.29 6.95 9.70
CA TRP A 37 17.16 6.24 9.10
C TRP A 37 17.34 6.10 7.58
N GLY A 38 17.12 4.89 7.08
CA GLY A 38 17.10 4.55 5.66
C GLY A 38 15.69 4.23 5.18
N TYR A 39 15.48 4.39 3.88
CA TYR A 39 14.26 4.01 3.17
C TYR A 39 14.54 2.79 2.30
N THR A 40 13.59 1.86 2.20
CA THR A 40 13.71 0.71 1.30
C THR A 40 12.42 0.38 0.55
N SER A 41 12.59 0.00 -0.71
CA SER A 41 11.56 -0.55 -1.60
C SER A 41 11.62 -2.07 -1.72
N LYS A 42 12.50 -2.74 -0.94
CA LYS A 42 12.60 -4.20 -0.94
C LYS A 42 11.25 -4.82 -0.60
N TRP A 43 10.86 -5.79 -1.41
CA TRP A 43 9.67 -6.60 -1.17
C TRP A 43 9.92 -7.53 0.01
N THR A 44 9.41 -7.15 1.17
CA THR A 44 9.47 -7.96 2.38
C THR A 44 8.08 -8.03 3.03
N ASN A 45 7.94 -8.91 4.01
CA ASN A 45 6.72 -8.98 4.81
C ASN A 45 6.61 -7.82 5.80
N ASP A 46 7.73 -7.18 6.14
CA ASP A 46 7.79 -6.02 7.02
C ASP A 46 7.62 -4.73 6.22
N TYR A 47 6.74 -3.87 6.71
CA TYR A 47 6.49 -2.57 6.11
C TYR A 47 6.04 -1.58 7.18
N SER A 48 6.26 -0.31 6.90
CA SER A 48 5.87 0.78 7.79
C SER A 48 5.10 1.87 7.06
N MET A 49 5.01 1.79 5.73
CA MET A 49 4.41 2.81 4.88
C MET A 49 3.62 2.16 3.76
N VAL A 50 2.53 2.81 3.38
CA VAL A 50 1.78 2.56 2.14
C VAL A 50 1.79 3.84 1.31
N LEU A 51 2.20 3.76 0.05
CA LEU A 51 2.30 4.91 -0.84
C LEU A 51 0.91 5.39 -1.27
N THR A 52 0.67 6.71 -1.20
CA THR A 52 -0.66 7.30 -1.38
C THR A 52 -1.11 7.35 -2.83
N GLY A 53 -0.20 7.17 -3.79
CA GLY A 53 -0.53 7.05 -5.22
C GLY A 53 -1.44 5.86 -5.56
N ALA A 54 -1.58 4.88 -4.67
CA ALA A 54 -2.53 3.77 -4.80
C ALA A 54 -3.05 3.32 -3.43
N ALA A 55 -3.66 4.25 -2.69
CA ALA A 55 -4.24 4.01 -1.37
C ALA A 55 -5.52 4.82 -1.12
N PHE A 56 -6.31 4.34 -0.16
CA PHE A 56 -7.41 5.04 0.47
C PHE A 56 -6.98 5.54 1.84
N TYR A 57 -7.35 6.77 2.16
CA TYR A 57 -7.21 7.36 3.48
C TYR A 57 -8.30 8.41 3.68
N HIS A 58 -8.63 8.71 4.94
CA HIS A 58 -9.71 9.66 5.24
C HIS A 58 -9.33 11.10 4.83
N ARG A 59 -10.25 11.83 4.20
CA ARG A 59 -10.05 13.24 3.75
C ARG A 59 -9.55 14.16 4.86
N PHE A 60 -9.92 13.87 6.11
CA PHE A 60 -9.43 14.59 7.29
C PHE A 60 -7.90 14.67 7.35
N TYR A 61 -7.18 13.62 6.97
CA TYR A 61 -5.71 13.64 6.98
C TYR A 61 -5.13 14.56 5.89
N HIS A 62 -5.82 14.73 4.76
CA HIS A 62 -5.44 15.73 3.77
C HIS A 62 -5.62 17.16 4.29
N TYR A 63 -6.70 17.40 5.03
CA TYR A 63 -6.90 18.67 5.72
C TYR A 63 -5.79 18.92 6.76
N LEU A 64 -5.45 17.93 7.59
CA LEU A 64 -4.34 18.04 8.53
C LEU A 64 -3.00 18.27 7.83
N PHE A 65 -2.76 17.58 6.70
CA PHE A 65 -1.54 17.74 5.91
C PHE A 65 -1.37 19.19 5.43
N THR A 66 -2.44 19.80 4.94
CA THR A 66 -2.38 21.16 4.38
C THR A 66 -2.45 22.27 5.43
N GLN A 67 -3.10 22.03 6.57
CA GLN A 67 -3.39 23.09 7.55
C GLN A 67 -2.60 22.99 8.86
N TYR A 68 -2.12 21.80 9.24
CA TYR A 68 -1.50 21.56 10.56
C TYR A 68 -0.03 21.14 10.47
N VAL A 69 0.41 20.60 9.33
CA VAL A 69 1.82 20.27 9.17
C VAL A 69 2.65 21.57 9.11
N PRO A 70 3.76 21.65 9.87
CA PRO A 70 4.68 22.78 9.81
C PRO A 70 5.10 23.15 8.38
N VAL A 71 5.03 24.44 8.05
CA VAL A 71 5.29 24.97 6.69
C VAL A 71 6.69 24.58 6.18
N ASN A 72 7.69 24.48 7.06
CA ASN A 72 9.04 24.05 6.69
C ASN A 72 9.09 22.60 6.18
N LEU A 73 8.24 21.71 6.68
CA LEU A 73 8.13 20.34 6.18
C LEU A 73 7.45 20.32 4.81
N LEU A 74 6.37 21.09 4.64
CA LEU A 74 5.70 21.23 3.35
C LEU A 74 6.65 21.78 2.27
N GLN A 75 7.38 22.85 2.58
CA GLN A 75 8.41 23.40 1.69
C GLN A 75 9.54 22.41 1.37
N THR A 76 9.83 21.48 2.28
CA THR A 76 10.83 20.45 2.02
C THR A 76 10.31 19.42 1.02
N VAL A 77 9.07 18.96 1.20
CA VAL A 77 8.38 18.10 0.22
C VAL A 77 8.31 18.78 -1.15
N ASP A 78 7.88 20.06 -1.20
CA ASP A 78 7.77 20.83 -2.44
C ASP A 78 9.11 20.97 -3.17
N ARG A 79 10.18 21.33 -2.44
CA ARG A 79 11.53 21.46 -3.02
C ARG A 79 12.09 20.15 -3.52
N MET A 80 11.79 19.04 -2.82
CA MET A 80 12.24 17.71 -3.23
C MET A 80 11.39 17.11 -4.34
N ALA A 81 10.19 17.69 -4.60
CA ALA A 81 9.16 17.11 -5.46
C ALA A 81 8.92 15.62 -5.15
N ASN A 82 8.94 15.26 -3.86
CA ASN A 82 8.88 13.89 -3.35
C ASN A 82 8.59 13.90 -1.84
N CYS A 83 8.39 12.71 -1.27
CA CYS A 83 8.23 12.44 0.15
C CYS A 83 6.88 12.86 0.76
N GLU A 84 5.91 13.29 -0.04
CA GLU A 84 4.53 13.55 0.37
C GLU A 84 3.89 12.29 0.99
N ASP A 85 4.15 11.13 0.40
CA ASP A 85 3.70 9.83 0.91
C ASP A 85 4.29 9.52 2.29
N ILE A 86 5.58 9.78 2.46
CA ILE A 86 6.31 9.52 3.71
C ILE A 86 5.72 10.40 4.81
N LEU A 87 5.59 11.70 4.52
CA LEU A 87 5.03 12.67 5.45
C LEU A 87 3.56 12.35 5.79
N MET A 88 2.75 11.91 4.83
CA MET A 88 1.38 11.47 5.09
C MET A 88 1.34 10.25 6.03
N ASN A 89 2.20 9.25 5.83
CA ASN A 89 2.29 8.10 6.73
C ASN A 89 2.71 8.53 8.15
N PHE A 90 3.69 9.44 8.29
CA PHE A 90 4.05 10.02 9.58
C PHE A 90 2.87 10.72 10.25
N LEU A 91 2.16 11.57 9.51
CA LEU A 91 1.00 12.31 10.01
C LEU A 91 -0.10 11.37 10.50
N VAL A 92 -0.52 10.42 9.68
CA VAL A 92 -1.61 9.49 10.03
C VAL A 92 -1.21 8.65 11.24
N SER A 93 -0.03 8.04 11.24
CA SER A 93 0.43 7.24 12.38
C SER A 93 0.66 8.07 13.65
N ALA A 94 1.05 9.33 13.54
CA ALA A 94 1.17 10.22 14.70
C ALA A 94 -0.19 10.52 15.34
N VAL A 95 -1.24 10.71 14.52
CA VAL A 95 -2.60 11.00 14.98
C VAL A 95 -3.30 9.75 15.52
N THR A 96 -3.18 8.61 14.83
CA THR A 96 -3.96 7.39 15.14
C THR A 96 -3.23 6.43 16.07
N LYS A 97 -1.89 6.53 16.14
CA LYS A 97 -1.01 5.54 16.79
C LYS A 97 -1.12 4.15 16.18
N GLN A 98 -1.54 4.06 14.91
CA GLN A 98 -1.73 2.80 14.20
C GLN A 98 -0.87 2.74 12.92
N PRO A 99 -0.43 1.53 12.51
CA PRO A 99 0.31 1.34 11.26
C PRO A 99 -0.62 1.37 10.04
N PRO A 100 -0.12 1.55 8.81
CA PRO A 100 -0.94 1.40 7.60
C PRO A 100 -1.35 -0.07 7.35
N ILE A 101 -2.26 -0.31 6.40
CA ILE A 101 -2.68 -1.65 5.95
C ILE A 101 -2.25 -1.86 4.50
N LYS A 102 -1.37 -2.84 4.27
CA LYS A 102 -1.05 -3.31 2.92
C LYS A 102 -2.10 -4.31 2.44
N VAL A 103 -2.75 -4.01 1.32
CA VAL A 103 -3.55 -5.00 0.57
C VAL A 103 -2.69 -5.68 -0.49
N THR A 104 -2.90 -6.98 -0.67
CA THR A 104 -2.19 -7.76 -1.70
C THR A 104 -3.07 -7.91 -2.93
N GLN A 105 -2.46 -7.88 -4.11
CA GLN A 105 -3.15 -8.26 -5.34
C GLN A 105 -3.55 -9.75 -5.29
N LYS A 106 -4.68 -10.09 -5.89
CA LYS A 106 -5.08 -11.48 -6.08
C LYS A 106 -4.00 -12.16 -6.93
N LYS A 107 -3.26 -13.13 -6.38
CA LYS A 107 -2.41 -14.00 -7.19
C LYS A 107 -3.33 -14.73 -8.18
N GLN A 108 -3.11 -14.56 -9.48
CA GLN A 108 -3.70 -15.41 -10.53
C GLN A 108 -3.09 -16.82 -10.42
N TYR A 109 -3.44 -17.57 -9.37
CA TYR A 109 -3.05 -18.97 -9.23
C TYR A 109 -4.16 -19.93 -9.69
N LYS A 110 -5.38 -19.41 -9.92
CA LYS A 110 -6.55 -20.25 -10.22
C LYS A 110 -6.87 -20.41 -11.70
N GLU A 111 -6.39 -19.54 -12.58
CA GLU A 111 -6.67 -19.69 -14.02
C GLU A 111 -5.80 -20.78 -14.65
N THR A 112 -4.51 -20.87 -14.28
CA THR A 112 -3.61 -21.91 -14.82
C THR A 112 -3.97 -23.31 -14.33
N MET A 113 -4.42 -23.46 -13.08
CA MET A 113 -4.75 -24.77 -12.51
C MET A 113 -6.12 -25.29 -13.00
N MET A 114 -7.10 -24.40 -13.21
CA MET A 114 -8.39 -24.74 -13.83
C MET A 114 -8.22 -25.04 -15.33
N ALA A 115 -7.38 -24.28 -16.04
CA ALA A 115 -7.05 -24.55 -17.44
C ALA A 115 -6.31 -25.88 -17.60
N GLN A 116 -5.40 -26.21 -16.69
CA GLN A 116 -4.74 -27.52 -16.67
C GLN A 116 -5.76 -28.64 -16.42
N LEU A 117 -6.64 -28.54 -15.41
CA LEU A 117 -7.68 -29.54 -15.14
C LEU A 117 -8.61 -29.79 -16.34
N LEU A 118 -9.06 -28.73 -17.00
CA LEU A 118 -9.92 -28.84 -18.19
C LEU A 118 -9.21 -29.52 -19.38
N VAL A 119 -7.90 -29.34 -19.53
CA VAL A 119 -7.11 -30.01 -20.57
C VAL A 119 -6.95 -31.51 -20.29
N ILE A 120 -6.72 -31.91 -19.04
CA ILE A 120 -6.64 -33.33 -18.65
C ILE A 120 -7.99 -34.01 -18.83
N ASP A 121 -9.08 -33.37 -18.38
CA ASP A 121 -10.43 -33.92 -18.52
C ASP A 121 -10.83 -34.08 -20.01
N GLY A 122 -10.47 -33.10 -20.85
CA GLY A 122 -10.68 -33.16 -22.30
C GLY A 122 -9.87 -34.27 -23.00
N LEU A 123 -8.63 -34.53 -22.57
CA LEU A 123 -7.82 -35.63 -23.09
C LEU A 123 -8.39 -37.00 -22.70
N THR A 124 -8.91 -37.15 -21.48
CA THR A 124 -9.59 -38.40 -21.06
C THR A 124 -10.91 -38.65 -21.76
N ALA A 125 -11.64 -37.61 -22.18
CA ALA A 125 -12.88 -37.75 -22.94
C ALA A 125 -12.64 -38.18 -24.40
N ALA A 126 -11.50 -37.80 -25.01
CA ALA A 126 -11.13 -38.17 -26.37
C ALA A 126 -10.52 -39.59 -26.50
N ALA A 127 -10.21 -40.24 -25.38
CA ALA A 127 -9.61 -41.57 -25.32
C ALA A 127 -10.64 -42.71 -25.07
N ARG A 128 -11.93 -42.43 -25.24
CA ARG A 128 -13.05 -43.38 -25.22
C ARG A 128 -13.77 -43.36 -26.56
#